data_AF-A0A3B9GNX0-F1
#
_entry.id   AF-A0A3B9GNX0-F1
#
_cell.length_a   1.000
_cell.length_b   1.000
_cell.length_c   1.000
_cell.angle_alpha   90.00
_cell.angle_beta   90.00
_cell.angle_gamma   90.00
#
_symmetry.space_group_name_H-M   'P 1'
#
loop_
_entity.id
_entity.type
_entity.pdbx_description
1 polymer ?
#
loop_
_entity_poly.entity_id
_entity_poly.type
_entity_poly.pdbx_seq_one_letter_code
_entity_poly.pdbx_strand_id
1 'polypeptide(L)'
;MAVFPDYLAVRSEFLSAVVTAPAATASAFKTVYRDTASGRVRVSVEREGQQLYVLFLRERDGAYPYGSQGNIIVRRDATTNFIRGIKWVLSDDGLSWISLTPNNERTIVEYVVGGSVVRSGLSVSSLLYYFFLQPFIHLHDMTRTTLDWTLVLGEPGAAGLPRFAADIAASRGSAAALVRSSLDFSYVSTNIAASSLRTALPEEETKPAFAQSAVMADGRETAKAKAAVWSAERGLPLAAATAVMLSRLADGSVFLGYVDSGDGRYPYKLVLFPYRTERGSYALFAFDAESRKAMDWGDLVRSRSDGYIRLIRLPAP
;
A
#
# COMPACT_ATOMS: atom_id res chain seq x y z
N MET A 1 7.54 5.75 17.56
CA MET A 1 7.47 5.07 16.24
C MET A 1 6.39 4.00 16.32
N ALA A 2 5.46 4.00 15.36
CA ALA A 2 4.57 2.89 15.06
C ALA A 2 5.26 1.52 15.25
N VAL A 3 4.61 0.56 15.93
CA VAL A 3 5.13 -0.80 16.03
C VAL A 3 4.93 -1.49 14.67
N PHE A 4 5.95 -1.40 13.81
CA PHE A 4 5.97 -2.11 12.54
C PHE A 4 6.13 -3.63 12.80
N PRO A 5 5.30 -4.50 12.20
CA PRO A 5 5.45 -5.94 12.34
C PRO A 5 6.81 -6.41 11.84
N ASP A 6 7.64 -6.89 12.76
CA ASP A 6 8.96 -7.42 12.46
C ASP A 6 9.16 -8.77 13.16
N TYR A 7 9.63 -9.76 12.41
CA TYR A 7 9.85 -11.13 12.87
C TYR A 7 11.30 -11.57 12.58
N LEU A 8 12.26 -10.73 12.99
CA LEU A 8 13.70 -11.00 12.87
C LEU A 8 14.07 -12.41 13.34
N ALA A 9 13.54 -12.87 14.48
CA ALA A 9 13.81 -14.22 14.98
C ALA A 9 13.45 -15.32 13.97
N VAL A 10 12.30 -15.21 13.31
CA VAL A 10 11.86 -16.15 12.26
C VAL A 10 12.74 -16.05 11.02
N ARG A 11 13.12 -14.84 10.61
CA ARG A 11 14.07 -14.64 9.49
C ARG A 11 15.42 -15.29 9.77
N SER A 12 15.95 -15.10 10.97
CA SER A 12 17.22 -15.67 11.41
C SER A 12 17.17 -17.19 11.51
N GLU A 13 16.07 -17.76 12.03
CA GLU A 13 15.84 -19.22 12.11
C GLU A 13 15.98 -19.88 10.74
N PHE A 14 15.37 -19.30 9.70
CA PHE A 14 15.29 -19.92 8.37
C PHE A 14 16.32 -19.42 7.35
N LEU A 15 17.18 -18.48 7.72
CA LEU A 15 18.19 -17.90 6.86
C LEU A 15 19.02 -18.96 6.12
N SER A 16 19.58 -19.91 6.86
CA SER A 16 20.44 -20.97 6.32
C SER A 16 19.68 -22.03 5.51
N ALA A 17 18.39 -22.20 5.79
CA ALA A 17 17.54 -23.22 5.17
C ALA A 17 16.91 -22.78 3.84
N VAL A 18 16.56 -21.50 3.69
CA VAL A 18 15.84 -21.01 2.50
C VAL A 18 16.49 -19.84 1.79
N VAL A 19 17.21 -18.96 2.50
CA VAL A 19 17.79 -17.75 1.89
C VAL A 19 19.18 -18.01 1.35
N THR A 20 20.07 -18.65 2.12
CA THR A 20 21.44 -18.94 1.70
C THR A 20 21.65 -20.38 1.24
N ALA A 21 20.65 -21.26 1.40
CA ALA A 21 20.72 -22.63 0.93
C ALA A 21 20.83 -22.71 -0.60
N PRO A 22 21.48 -23.75 -1.17
CA PRO A 22 21.42 -24.03 -2.60
C PRO A 22 19.97 -24.11 -3.11
N ALA A 23 19.71 -23.66 -4.34
CA ALA A 23 18.37 -23.55 -4.90
C ALA A 23 17.59 -24.88 -4.85
N ALA A 24 18.27 -26.02 -5.08
CA ALA A 24 17.64 -27.34 -4.95
C ALA A 24 17.15 -27.62 -3.53
N THR A 25 17.98 -27.32 -2.51
CA THR A 25 17.63 -27.46 -1.10
C THR A 25 16.49 -26.53 -0.71
N ALA A 26 16.58 -25.25 -1.07
CA ALA A 26 15.53 -24.27 -0.78
C ALA A 26 14.21 -24.62 -1.48
N SER A 27 14.25 -25.13 -2.72
CA SER A 27 13.05 -25.56 -3.45
C SER A 27 12.37 -26.78 -2.80
N ALA A 28 13.12 -27.61 -2.08
CA ALA A 28 12.59 -28.75 -1.34
C ALA A 28 12.09 -28.37 0.07
N PHE A 29 12.18 -27.10 0.45
CA PHE A 29 11.76 -26.63 1.77
C PHE A 29 10.25 -26.78 1.94
N LYS A 30 9.84 -27.48 3.01
CA LYS A 30 8.42 -27.61 3.36
C LYS A 30 7.94 -26.33 4.02
N THR A 31 6.76 -25.86 3.63
CA THR A 31 6.12 -24.72 4.28
C THR A 31 5.99 -24.95 5.78
N VAL A 32 6.40 -23.94 6.56
CA VAL A 32 6.30 -23.94 8.02
C VAL A 32 5.59 -22.70 8.52
N TYR A 33 5.08 -22.78 9.75
CA TYR A 33 4.40 -21.68 10.41
C TYR A 33 5.07 -21.39 11.75
N ARG A 34 5.16 -20.11 12.11
CA ARG A 34 5.69 -19.65 13.40
C ARG A 34 4.77 -18.61 14.00
N ASP A 35 4.48 -18.75 15.27
CA ASP A 35 3.76 -17.73 16.02
C ASP A 35 4.73 -16.65 16.49
N THR A 36 4.33 -15.40 16.35
CA THR A 36 5.10 -14.22 16.76
C THR A 36 4.20 -13.25 17.51
N ALA A 37 4.79 -12.25 18.17
CA ALA A 37 4.02 -11.19 18.82
C ALA A 37 3.14 -10.38 17.85
N SER A 38 3.45 -10.40 16.54
CA SER A 38 2.69 -9.70 15.50
C SER A 38 1.69 -10.60 14.76
N GLY A 39 1.53 -11.85 15.19
CA GLY A 39 0.68 -12.86 14.55
C GLY A 39 1.48 -14.02 13.96
N ARG A 40 0.77 -14.96 13.34
CA ARG A 40 1.34 -16.15 12.73
C ARG A 40 2.03 -15.80 11.40
N VAL A 41 3.19 -16.39 11.15
CA VAL A 41 3.98 -16.18 9.93
C VAL A 41 4.14 -17.51 9.20
N ARG A 42 3.76 -17.54 7.91
CA ARG A 42 4.04 -18.63 6.97
C ARG A 42 5.39 -18.38 6.30
N VAL A 43 6.28 -19.35 6.38
CA VAL A 43 7.53 -19.38 5.64
C VAL A 43 7.42 -20.44 4.55
N SER A 44 7.55 -20.03 3.30
CA SER A 44 7.46 -20.91 2.14
C SER A 44 8.46 -20.52 1.05
N VAL A 45 8.73 -21.45 0.15
CA VAL A 45 9.56 -21.20 -1.04
C VAL A 45 8.74 -21.54 -2.27
N GLU A 46 8.73 -20.62 -3.24
CA GLU A 46 8.06 -20.78 -4.52
C GLU A 46 9.08 -20.63 -5.65
N ARG A 47 8.89 -21.39 -6.74
CA ARG A 47 9.75 -21.30 -7.92
C ARG A 47 8.92 -20.95 -9.14
N GLU A 48 9.43 -20.03 -9.93
CA GLU A 48 8.86 -19.65 -11.22
C GLU A 48 9.99 -19.47 -12.24
N GLY A 49 10.13 -20.42 -13.15
CA GLY A 49 11.25 -20.46 -14.09
C GLY A 49 12.60 -20.47 -13.37
N GLN A 50 13.38 -19.41 -13.62
CA GLN A 50 14.70 -19.18 -13.01
C GLN A 50 14.66 -18.31 -11.75
N GLN A 51 13.47 -17.94 -11.28
CA GLN A 51 13.29 -17.18 -10.05
C GLN A 51 12.87 -18.11 -8.92
N LEU A 52 13.48 -17.92 -7.76
CA LEU A 52 13.12 -18.57 -6.51
C LEU A 52 12.71 -17.48 -5.52
N TYR A 53 11.51 -17.58 -4.98
CA TYR A 53 10.95 -16.65 -4.00
C TYR A 53 10.92 -17.30 -2.64
N VAL A 54 11.59 -16.69 -1.66
CA VAL A 54 11.43 -17.04 -0.25
C VAL A 54 10.45 -16.05 0.35
N LEU A 55 9.37 -16.57 0.91
CA LEU A 55 8.23 -15.80 1.35
C LEU A 55 8.09 -15.91 2.86
N PHE A 56 8.09 -14.77 3.53
CA PHE A 56 7.70 -14.63 4.93
C PHE A 56 6.42 -13.81 4.96
N LEU A 57 5.30 -14.49 5.17
CA LEU A 57 3.98 -13.90 5.04
C LEU A 57 3.25 -13.97 6.38
N ARG A 58 2.84 -12.82 6.88
CA ARG A 58 2.01 -12.70 8.09
C ARG A 58 0.57 -13.06 7.76
N GLU A 59 -0.06 -13.78 8.67
CA GLU A 59 -1.47 -14.10 8.60
C GLU A 59 -2.33 -12.83 8.71
N ARG A 60 -3.34 -12.74 7.85
CA ARG A 60 -4.37 -11.72 7.88
C ARG A 60 -5.68 -12.33 7.44
N ASP A 61 -6.72 -12.20 8.26
CA ASP A 61 -8.07 -12.71 7.99
C ASP A 61 -8.08 -14.21 7.62
N GLY A 62 -7.22 -15.01 8.28
CA GLY A 62 -7.06 -16.45 8.03
C GLY A 62 -6.31 -16.80 6.74
N ALA A 63 -5.79 -15.82 6.02
CA ALA A 63 -5.02 -15.98 4.78
C ALA A 63 -3.59 -15.43 4.92
N TYR A 64 -2.77 -15.67 3.90
CA TYR A 64 -1.37 -15.20 3.83
C TYR A 64 -1.15 -14.39 2.54
N PRO A 65 -1.77 -13.20 2.42
CA PRO A 65 -1.66 -12.39 1.21
C PRO A 65 -0.24 -11.85 1.06
N TYR A 66 0.26 -11.69 -0.18
CA TYR A 66 1.59 -11.11 -0.42
C TYR A 66 1.69 -9.66 0.06
N GLY A 67 0.62 -8.88 -0.11
CA GLY A 67 0.53 -7.47 0.25
C GLY A 67 0.09 -7.19 1.69
N SER A 68 0.64 -7.90 2.69
CA SER A 68 0.39 -7.61 4.12
C SER A 68 1.54 -6.83 4.73
N GLN A 69 1.26 -5.88 5.61
CA GLN A 69 2.29 -5.10 6.29
C GLN A 69 3.24 -6.02 7.06
N GLY A 70 4.54 -5.78 6.89
CA GLY A 70 5.61 -6.57 7.50
C GLY A 70 6.00 -7.80 6.69
N ASN A 71 5.30 -8.13 5.59
CA ASN A 71 5.72 -9.24 4.73
C ASN A 71 7.06 -8.98 4.06
N ILE A 72 7.82 -10.06 3.89
CA ILE A 72 9.16 -10.03 3.31
C ILE A 72 9.23 -11.08 2.20
N ILE A 73 9.58 -10.62 1.00
CA ILE A 73 9.72 -11.45 -0.18
C ILE A 73 11.16 -11.33 -0.66
N VAL A 74 11.92 -12.42 -0.58
CA VAL A 74 13.30 -12.47 -1.08
C VAL A 74 13.29 -13.15 -2.44
N ARG A 75 13.72 -12.42 -3.46
CA ARG A 75 13.90 -12.94 -4.82
C ARG A 75 15.33 -13.41 -5.01
N ARG A 76 15.50 -14.64 -5.47
CA ARG A 76 16.79 -15.26 -5.77
C ARG A 76 16.80 -15.79 -7.19
N ASP A 77 17.99 -15.79 -7.77
CA ASP A 77 18.26 -16.48 -9.02
C ASP A 77 18.50 -17.97 -8.74
N ALA A 78 17.68 -18.84 -9.34
CA ALA A 78 17.74 -20.27 -9.09
C ALA A 78 18.97 -20.96 -9.70
N THR A 79 19.67 -20.30 -10.64
CA THR A 79 20.88 -20.84 -11.29
C THR A 79 22.14 -20.46 -10.51
N THR A 80 22.26 -19.17 -10.17
CA THR A 80 23.46 -18.61 -9.51
C THR A 80 23.35 -18.56 -7.99
N ASN A 81 22.17 -18.82 -7.43
CA ASN A 81 21.83 -18.68 -6.01
C ASN A 81 21.89 -17.25 -5.46
N PHE A 82 22.26 -16.25 -6.26
CA PHE A 82 22.36 -14.86 -5.83
C PHE A 82 21.00 -14.26 -5.48
N ILE A 83 20.96 -13.48 -4.41
CA ILE A 83 19.79 -12.65 -4.09
C ILE A 83 19.71 -11.55 -5.15
N ARG A 84 18.55 -11.44 -5.80
CA ARG A 84 18.24 -10.40 -6.79
C ARG A 84 17.54 -9.20 -6.16
N GLY A 85 16.81 -9.42 -5.07
CA GLY A 85 16.26 -8.33 -4.28
C GLY A 85 15.44 -8.81 -3.08
N ILE A 86 15.10 -7.87 -2.20
CA ILE A 86 14.21 -8.06 -1.05
C ILE A 86 13.12 -7.01 -1.13
N LYS A 87 11.86 -7.43 -1.10
CA LYS A 87 10.69 -6.53 -0.99
C LYS A 87 10.13 -6.62 0.43
N TRP A 88 10.03 -5.48 1.10
CA TRP A 88 9.39 -5.31 2.41
C TRP A 88 8.10 -4.53 2.25
N VAL A 89 6.97 -5.18 2.54
CA VAL A 89 5.65 -4.57 2.38
C VAL A 89 5.34 -3.68 3.58
N LEU A 90 4.95 -2.43 3.31
CA LEU A 90 4.80 -1.38 4.30
C LEU A 90 3.34 -1.12 4.70
N SER A 91 2.38 -1.64 3.94
CA SER A 91 0.94 -1.43 4.14
C SER A 91 0.13 -2.70 3.89
N ASP A 92 -1.03 -2.81 4.54
CA ASP A 92 -1.92 -3.96 4.38
C ASP A 92 -2.74 -3.93 3.07
N ASP A 93 -2.79 -2.82 2.36
CA ASP A 93 -3.35 -2.79 1.00
C ASP A 93 -2.39 -3.39 -0.04
N GLY A 94 -1.13 -3.67 0.33
CA GLY A 94 -0.08 -4.17 -0.56
C GLY A 94 0.45 -3.15 -1.57
N LEU A 95 0.02 -1.89 -1.49
CA LEU A 95 0.37 -0.82 -2.44
C LEU A 95 1.59 -0.01 -2.01
N SER A 96 2.10 -0.19 -0.78
CA SER A 96 3.34 0.45 -0.32
C SER A 96 4.38 -0.59 0.08
N TRP A 97 5.61 -0.39 -0.37
CA TRP A 97 6.74 -1.26 -0.05
C TRP A 97 8.09 -0.55 -0.23
N ILE A 98 9.13 -1.15 0.31
CA ILE A 98 10.51 -0.89 -0.09
C ILE A 98 11.06 -2.09 -0.83
N SER A 99 11.74 -1.84 -1.95
CA SER A 99 12.57 -2.83 -2.64
C SER A 99 14.04 -2.53 -2.38
N LEU A 100 14.80 -3.57 -2.07
CA LEU A 100 16.23 -3.53 -1.82
C LEU A 100 16.92 -4.43 -2.85
N THR A 101 17.76 -3.83 -3.70
CA THR A 101 18.47 -4.54 -4.78
C THR A 101 19.98 -4.42 -4.54
N PRO A 102 20.75 -5.51 -4.66
CA PRO A 102 22.20 -5.42 -4.46
C PRO A 102 22.84 -4.67 -5.63
N ASN A 103 23.84 -3.84 -5.34
CA ASN A 103 24.65 -3.12 -6.32
C ASN A 103 26.09 -3.00 -5.81
N ASN A 104 26.92 -4.00 -6.14
CA ASN A 104 28.28 -4.18 -5.61
C ASN A 104 28.26 -4.18 -4.06
N GLU A 105 29.04 -3.28 -3.44
CA GLU A 105 29.14 -3.13 -1.98
C GLU A 105 28.01 -2.26 -1.39
N ARG A 106 27.01 -1.91 -2.19
CA ARG A 106 25.89 -1.06 -1.79
C ARG A 106 24.55 -1.74 -2.06
N THR A 107 23.51 -1.17 -1.49
CA THR A 107 22.13 -1.54 -1.77
C THR A 107 21.43 -0.37 -2.42
N ILE A 108 20.65 -0.64 -3.47
CA ILE A 108 19.74 0.32 -4.06
C ILE A 108 18.37 0.13 -3.41
N VAL A 109 17.83 1.24 -2.90
CA VAL A 109 16.51 1.32 -2.28
C VAL A 109 15.55 1.98 -3.25
N GLU A 110 14.42 1.33 -3.46
CA GLU A 110 13.24 1.90 -4.11
C GLU A 110 12.11 1.96 -3.09
N TYR A 111 11.49 3.13 -3.00
CA TYR A 111 10.43 3.42 -2.05
C TYR A 111 9.13 3.70 -2.81
N VAL A 112 8.17 2.81 -2.63
CA VAL A 112 6.85 2.90 -3.27
C VAL A 112 5.80 3.14 -2.20
N VAL A 113 4.95 4.14 -2.43
CA VAL A 113 3.82 4.47 -1.58
C VAL A 113 2.57 4.56 -2.42
N GLY A 114 1.55 3.79 -2.05
CA GLY A 114 0.27 3.78 -2.73
C GLY A 114 0.37 3.59 -4.24
N GLY A 115 1.17 2.62 -4.68
CA GLY A 115 1.39 2.29 -6.09
C GLY A 115 2.26 3.30 -6.84
N SER A 116 2.77 4.35 -6.18
CA SER A 116 3.61 5.37 -6.80
C SER A 116 5.05 5.30 -6.31
N VAL A 117 6.01 5.46 -7.22
CA VAL A 117 7.43 5.44 -6.88
C VAL A 117 7.83 6.81 -6.36
N VAL A 118 7.93 6.93 -5.04
CA VAL A 118 8.30 8.17 -4.33
C VAL A 118 9.80 8.44 -4.45
N ARG A 119 10.61 7.37 -4.35
CA ARG A 119 12.06 7.43 -4.51
C ARG A 119 12.55 6.21 -5.27
N SER A 120 13.43 6.40 -6.25
CA SER A 120 14.12 5.33 -6.95
C SER A 120 15.63 5.60 -6.95
N GLY A 121 16.43 4.54 -6.94
CA GLY A 121 17.89 4.65 -7.08
C GLY A 121 18.61 5.18 -5.83
N LEU A 122 17.97 5.18 -4.65
CA LEU A 122 18.65 5.62 -3.43
C LEU A 122 19.72 4.61 -3.04
N SER A 123 20.99 4.98 -3.15
CA SER A 123 22.10 4.12 -2.76
C SER A 123 22.40 4.25 -1.27
N VAL A 124 22.42 3.13 -0.56
CA VAL A 124 22.84 3.06 0.85
C VAL A 124 24.12 2.24 0.97
N SER A 125 25.05 2.73 1.79
CA SER A 125 26.35 2.10 2.06
C SER A 125 26.24 0.92 3.03
N SER A 126 25.42 -0.06 2.67
CA SER A 126 25.29 -1.32 3.39
C SER A 126 24.94 -2.43 2.40
N LEU A 127 25.50 -3.62 2.63
CA LEU A 127 25.18 -4.81 1.86
C LEU A 127 23.73 -5.24 2.14
N LEU A 128 23.06 -5.72 1.09
CA LEU A 128 21.66 -6.16 1.15
C LEU A 128 21.41 -7.15 2.30
N TYR A 129 22.38 -8.03 2.54
CA TYR A 129 22.30 -9.07 3.56
C TYR A 129 22.14 -8.52 4.98
N TYR A 130 22.72 -7.35 5.28
CA TYR A 130 22.58 -6.73 6.59
C TYR A 130 21.14 -6.29 6.87
N PHE A 131 20.40 -5.81 5.87
CA PHE A 131 18.99 -5.46 6.06
C PHE A 131 18.12 -6.67 6.39
N PHE A 132 18.46 -7.85 5.87
CA PHE A 132 17.72 -9.07 6.20
C PHE A 132 18.00 -9.55 7.65
N LEU A 133 19.24 -9.38 8.10
CA LEU A 133 19.74 -9.76 9.42
C LEU A 133 19.46 -8.76 10.54
N GLN A 134 18.98 -7.57 10.20
CA GLN A 134 18.69 -6.52 11.15
C GLN A 134 17.18 -6.33 11.29
N PRO A 135 16.71 -5.73 12.39
CA PRO A 135 15.32 -5.37 12.51
C PRO A 135 14.96 -4.24 11.55
N PHE A 136 13.67 -4.08 11.26
CA PHE A 136 13.15 -3.07 10.34
C PHE A 136 13.60 -1.65 10.70
N ILE A 137 13.70 -1.35 12.00
CA ILE A 137 14.16 -0.05 12.51
C ILE A 137 15.55 0.32 11.96
N HIS A 138 16.42 -0.65 11.66
CA HIS A 138 17.73 -0.38 11.06
C HIS A 138 17.60 0.25 9.67
N LEU A 139 16.74 -0.30 8.80
CA LEU A 139 16.46 0.27 7.48
C LEU A 139 15.83 1.67 7.62
N HIS A 140 14.85 1.80 8.51
CA HIS A 140 14.20 3.07 8.78
C HIS A 140 15.22 4.15 9.18
N ASP A 141 16.03 3.90 10.20
CA ASP A 141 17.00 4.87 10.71
C ASP A 141 18.10 5.22 9.69
N MET A 142 18.52 4.27 8.87
CA MET A 142 19.47 4.53 7.79
C MET A 142 18.92 5.42 6.67
N THR A 143 17.59 5.45 6.50
CA THR A 143 16.97 6.12 5.35
C THR A 143 16.07 7.29 5.75
N ARG A 144 15.81 7.51 7.04
CA ARG A 144 14.85 8.49 7.54
C ARG A 144 15.12 9.95 7.21
N THR A 145 16.37 10.29 6.89
CA THR A 145 16.73 11.65 6.45
C THR A 145 16.48 11.87 4.96
N THR A 146 16.26 10.79 4.20
CA THR A 146 16.20 10.81 2.73
C THR A 146 14.86 10.33 2.18
N LEU A 147 14.16 9.49 2.95
CA LEU A 147 12.81 9.03 2.65
C LEU A 147 11.82 9.73 3.58
N ASP A 148 10.72 10.20 3.00
CA ASP A 148 9.59 10.70 3.78
C ASP A 148 8.76 9.53 4.31
N TRP A 149 9.18 9.00 5.46
CA TRP A 149 8.47 7.92 6.14
C TRP A 149 7.08 8.33 6.63
N THR A 150 6.81 9.64 6.75
CA THR A 150 5.50 10.12 7.20
C THR A 150 4.40 9.73 6.23
N LEU A 151 4.71 9.34 4.98
CA LEU A 151 3.73 8.83 4.03
C LEU A 151 3.19 7.44 4.42
N VAL A 152 3.98 6.61 5.13
CA VAL A 152 3.64 5.21 5.46
C VAL A 152 3.52 4.95 6.96
N LEU A 153 4.40 5.58 7.76
CA LEU A 153 4.47 5.46 9.21
C LEU A 153 4.38 6.87 9.82
N GLY A 154 3.35 7.12 10.60
CA GLY A 154 3.13 8.38 11.29
C GLY A 154 2.72 8.15 12.73
N GLU A 155 2.27 9.22 13.38
CA GLU A 155 1.64 9.13 14.69
C GLU A 155 0.29 8.39 14.59
N PRO A 156 -0.13 7.68 15.66
CA PRO A 156 -1.45 7.09 15.74
C PRO A 156 -2.56 8.08 15.39
N GLY A 157 -3.52 7.65 14.60
CA GLY A 157 -4.65 8.49 14.22
C GLY A 157 -5.63 8.71 15.36
N ALA A 158 -6.44 9.76 15.25
CA ALA A 158 -7.55 9.97 16.18
C ALA A 158 -8.56 8.82 16.06
N ALA A 159 -8.99 8.28 17.20
CA ALA A 159 -10.01 7.21 17.28
C ALA A 159 -11.37 7.57 16.64
N GLY A 160 -11.59 8.84 16.30
CA GLY A 160 -12.78 9.31 15.60
C GLY A 160 -12.92 8.81 14.15
N LEU A 161 -11.83 8.45 13.47
CA LEU A 161 -11.88 8.04 12.05
C LEU A 161 -12.53 6.66 11.83
N PRO A 162 -12.23 5.62 12.62
CA PRO A 162 -13.01 4.38 12.61
C PRO A 162 -14.51 4.59 12.90
N ARG A 163 -14.85 5.52 13.80
CA ARG A 163 -16.24 5.89 14.06
C ARG A 163 -16.88 6.58 12.86
N PHE A 164 -16.17 7.49 12.20
CA PHE A 164 -16.63 8.14 10.97
C PHE A 164 -16.89 7.12 9.84
N ALA A 165 -16.01 6.13 9.67
CA ALA A 165 -16.22 5.03 8.75
C ALA A 165 -17.52 4.24 9.05
N ALA A 166 -17.80 3.97 10.33
CA ALA A 166 -19.05 3.33 10.75
C ALA A 166 -20.28 4.23 10.51
N ASP A 167 -20.16 5.54 10.72
CA ASP A 167 -21.23 6.50 10.44
C ASP A 167 -21.52 6.64 8.93
N ILE A 168 -20.51 6.48 8.06
CA ILE A 168 -20.71 6.37 6.60
C ILE A 168 -21.52 5.12 6.27
N ALA A 169 -21.11 3.96 6.78
CA ALA A 169 -21.82 2.71 6.55
C ALA A 169 -23.28 2.75 7.04
N ALA A 170 -23.52 3.44 8.16
CA ALA A 170 -24.86 3.64 8.72
C ALA A 170 -25.60 4.87 8.14
N SER A 171 -24.96 5.66 7.28
CA SER A 171 -25.48 6.92 6.72
C SER A 171 -26.05 7.87 7.78
N ARG A 172 -25.24 8.19 8.82
CA ARG A 172 -25.65 9.06 9.94
C ARG A 172 -25.04 10.46 9.86
N GLY A 173 -25.77 11.47 10.34
CA GLY A 173 -25.26 12.84 10.49
C GLY A 173 -24.65 13.43 9.21
N SER A 174 -23.47 14.04 9.33
CA SER A 174 -22.71 14.59 8.20
C SER A 174 -22.21 13.53 7.22
N ALA A 175 -21.98 12.30 7.68
CA ALA A 175 -21.59 11.17 6.84
C ALA A 175 -22.66 10.83 5.78
N ALA A 176 -23.95 10.97 6.13
CA ALA A 176 -25.07 10.79 5.20
C ALA A 176 -25.04 11.80 4.04
N ALA A 177 -24.62 13.04 4.30
CA ALA A 177 -24.47 14.06 3.26
C ALA A 177 -23.33 13.70 2.31
N LEU A 178 -22.24 13.09 2.81
CA LEU A 178 -21.11 12.65 1.98
C LEU A 178 -21.51 11.50 1.04
N VAL A 179 -22.21 10.50 1.57
CA VAL A 179 -22.76 9.39 0.77
C VAL A 179 -23.75 9.87 -0.29
N ARG A 180 -24.61 10.84 0.04
CA ARG A 180 -25.49 11.46 -0.96
C ARG A 180 -24.71 12.23 -2.03
N SER A 181 -23.67 12.95 -1.63
CA SER A 181 -22.82 13.72 -2.56
C SER A 181 -22.06 12.81 -3.54
N SER A 182 -21.66 11.60 -3.13
CA SER A 182 -21.07 10.63 -4.07
C SER A 182 -22.09 10.09 -5.09
N LEU A 183 -23.38 10.07 -4.77
CA LEU A 183 -24.43 9.63 -5.70
C LEU A 183 -24.87 10.75 -6.65
N ASP A 184 -24.94 11.98 -6.14
CA ASP A 184 -25.39 13.17 -6.84
C ASP A 184 -24.59 14.41 -6.38
N PHE A 185 -23.81 14.96 -7.31
CA PHE A 185 -22.91 16.09 -7.09
C PHE A 185 -23.64 17.39 -6.72
N SER A 186 -24.95 17.51 -7.00
CA SER A 186 -25.73 18.68 -6.59
C SER A 186 -25.78 18.84 -5.06
N TYR A 187 -25.53 17.76 -4.30
CA TYR A 187 -25.50 17.78 -2.83
C TYR A 187 -24.13 18.18 -2.24
N VAL A 188 -23.09 18.38 -3.05
CA VAL A 188 -21.74 18.70 -2.56
C VAL A 188 -21.72 20.00 -1.75
N SER A 189 -22.47 21.02 -2.17
CA SER A 189 -22.59 22.29 -1.43
C SER A 189 -23.22 22.10 -0.04
N THR A 190 -24.19 21.20 0.07
CA THR A 190 -24.83 20.84 1.34
C THR A 190 -23.86 20.10 2.26
N ASN A 191 -23.01 19.24 1.70
CA ASN A 191 -21.93 18.60 2.46
C ASN A 191 -20.93 19.62 3.00
N ILE A 192 -20.45 20.55 2.17
CA ILE A 192 -19.52 21.60 2.60
C ILE A 192 -20.13 22.48 3.70
N ALA A 193 -21.41 22.84 3.58
CA ALA A 193 -22.11 23.62 4.60
C ALA A 193 -22.20 22.91 5.96
N ALA A 194 -22.20 21.59 5.96
CA ALA A 194 -22.18 20.77 7.18
C ALA A 194 -20.77 20.59 7.78
N SER A 195 -19.72 20.88 7.02
CA SER A 195 -18.33 20.80 7.49
C SER A 195 -17.93 22.02 8.33
N SER A 196 -16.91 21.85 9.17
CA SER A 196 -16.27 22.96 9.89
C SER A 196 -15.55 23.95 8.95
N LEU A 197 -15.24 23.55 7.72
CA LEU A 197 -14.52 24.33 6.70
C LEU A 197 -15.48 24.81 5.59
N ARG A 198 -16.49 25.58 5.98
CA ARG A 198 -17.60 26.04 5.11
C ARG A 198 -17.18 26.83 3.85
N THR A 199 -15.93 27.29 3.78
CA THR A 199 -15.40 28.08 2.65
C THR A 199 -14.53 27.27 1.70
N ALA A 200 -14.21 26.01 2.01
CA ALA A 200 -13.42 25.18 1.11
C ALA A 200 -14.27 24.76 -0.10
N LEU A 201 -13.75 25.00 -1.30
CA LEU A 201 -14.39 24.56 -2.54
C LEU A 201 -13.97 23.11 -2.86
N PRO A 202 -14.85 22.32 -3.49
CA PRO A 202 -14.45 21.03 -4.05
C PRO A 202 -13.36 21.23 -5.10
N GLU A 203 -12.33 20.38 -5.07
CA GLU A 203 -11.25 20.41 -6.04
C GLU A 203 -11.08 19.03 -6.67
N GLU A 204 -11.05 18.97 -8.00
CA GLU A 204 -10.69 17.74 -8.69
C GLU A 204 -9.18 17.55 -8.70
N GLU A 205 -8.72 16.40 -8.23
CA GLU A 205 -7.31 16.03 -8.30
C GLU A 205 -6.98 15.60 -9.74
N THR A 206 -6.21 16.45 -10.43
CA THR A 206 -5.87 16.27 -11.85
C THR A 206 -4.41 15.88 -12.09
N LYS A 207 -3.62 15.76 -11.02
CA LYS A 207 -2.19 15.46 -11.11
C LYS A 207 -1.85 14.25 -10.25
N PRO A 208 -1.12 13.26 -10.79
CA PRO A 208 -0.56 12.21 -9.95
C PRO A 208 0.43 12.84 -8.95
N ALA A 209 0.50 12.29 -7.74
CA ALA A 209 1.42 12.78 -6.71
C ALA A 209 2.90 12.60 -7.10
N PHE A 210 3.20 11.62 -7.96
CA PHE A 210 4.56 11.28 -8.39
C PHE A 210 4.61 10.94 -9.88
N ALA A 211 5.79 11.11 -10.49
CA ALA A 211 5.99 10.94 -11.94
C ALA A 211 6.04 9.47 -12.42
N GLN A 212 6.20 8.52 -11.49
CA GLN A 212 6.37 7.10 -11.77
C GLN A 212 5.40 6.27 -10.94
N SER A 213 4.89 5.20 -11.55
CA SER A 213 4.01 4.23 -10.92
C SER A 213 4.68 2.87 -10.90
N ALA A 214 4.39 2.11 -9.86
CA ALA A 214 4.71 0.70 -9.77
C ALA A 214 3.62 -0.12 -10.46
N VAL A 215 4.03 -1.04 -11.32
CA VAL A 215 3.16 -2.02 -11.96
C VAL A 215 3.46 -3.36 -11.32
N MET A 216 2.47 -3.96 -10.67
CA MET A 216 2.61 -5.27 -10.06
C MET A 216 2.20 -6.32 -11.09
N ALA A 217 3.17 -7.04 -11.65
CA ALA A 217 2.90 -8.17 -12.55
C ALA A 217 2.26 -9.32 -11.78
N ASP A 218 2.79 -9.59 -10.58
CA ASP A 218 2.15 -10.38 -9.54
C ASP A 218 2.46 -9.73 -8.17
N GLY A 219 1.92 -10.27 -7.07
CA GLY A 219 2.14 -9.69 -5.73
C GLY A 219 3.61 -9.63 -5.29
N ARG A 220 4.50 -10.42 -5.92
CA ARG A 220 5.91 -10.62 -5.57
C ARG A 220 6.81 -9.71 -6.39
N GLU A 221 6.51 -9.54 -7.68
CA GLU A 221 7.27 -8.73 -8.62
C GLU A 221 6.73 -7.30 -8.77
N THR A 222 7.60 -6.42 -9.25
CA THR A 222 7.26 -5.03 -9.49
C THR A 222 8.09 -4.52 -10.65
N ALA A 223 7.42 -3.95 -11.64
CA ALA A 223 8.02 -3.14 -12.68
C ALA A 223 7.74 -1.66 -12.40
N LYS A 224 8.59 -0.78 -12.95
CA LYS A 224 8.36 0.66 -12.93
C LYS A 224 7.82 1.09 -14.28
N ALA A 225 6.80 1.93 -14.27
CA ALA A 225 6.29 2.59 -15.45
C ALA A 225 6.24 4.10 -15.23
N LYS A 226 6.22 4.86 -16.32
CA LYS A 226 5.83 6.27 -16.24
C LYS A 226 4.39 6.33 -15.76
N ALA A 227 4.10 7.22 -14.80
CA ALA A 227 2.72 7.42 -14.38
C ALA A 227 1.88 7.83 -15.59
N ALA A 228 0.76 7.14 -15.81
CA ALA A 228 -0.17 7.54 -16.85
C ALA A 228 -0.71 8.95 -16.55
N VAL A 229 -0.95 9.71 -17.61
CA VAL A 229 -1.39 11.10 -17.50
C VAL A 229 -2.88 11.12 -17.20
N TRP A 230 -3.32 12.13 -16.45
CA TRP A 230 -4.73 12.43 -16.26
C TRP A 230 -5.46 12.60 -17.60
N SER A 231 -6.69 12.10 -17.65
CA SER A 231 -7.59 12.21 -18.78
C SER A 231 -8.75 13.12 -18.42
N ALA A 232 -9.09 14.09 -19.29
CA ALA A 232 -10.24 14.96 -19.06
C ALA A 232 -11.58 14.22 -19.01
N GLU A 233 -11.66 13.09 -19.70
CA GLU A 233 -12.86 12.26 -19.74
C GLU A 233 -12.92 11.29 -18.56
N ARG A 234 -11.78 10.71 -18.17
CA ARG A 234 -11.72 9.56 -17.26
C ARG A 234 -11.12 9.85 -15.88
N GLY A 235 -10.38 10.93 -15.73
CA GLY A 235 -9.71 11.29 -14.48
C GLY A 235 -8.27 10.75 -14.38
N LEU A 236 -7.84 10.47 -13.14
CA LEU A 236 -6.53 9.90 -12.83
C LEU A 236 -6.51 8.39 -13.10
N PRO A 237 -5.35 7.80 -13.43
CA PRO A 237 -5.19 6.35 -13.36
C PRO A 237 -5.49 5.85 -11.96
N LEU A 238 -6.29 4.79 -11.84
CA LEU A 238 -6.71 4.24 -10.55
C LEU A 238 -5.52 3.83 -9.67
N ALA A 239 -4.45 3.32 -10.28
CA ALA A 239 -3.21 2.96 -9.58
C ALA A 239 -2.47 4.16 -8.94
N ALA A 240 -2.72 5.39 -9.39
CA ALA A 240 -2.11 6.61 -8.84
C ALA A 240 -2.95 7.26 -7.73
N ALA A 241 -4.22 6.90 -7.62
CA ALA A 241 -5.18 7.53 -6.71
C ALA A 241 -4.78 7.40 -5.23
N THR A 242 -4.25 6.25 -4.83
CA THR A 242 -3.80 6.01 -3.44
C THR A 242 -2.75 7.03 -3.02
N ALA A 243 -1.72 7.25 -3.84
CA ALA A 243 -0.66 8.21 -3.53
C ALA A 243 -1.15 9.66 -3.48
N VAL A 244 -2.12 10.03 -4.35
CA VAL A 244 -2.79 11.33 -4.32
C VAL A 244 -3.58 11.52 -3.04
N MET A 245 -4.34 10.51 -2.59
CA MET A 245 -5.06 10.60 -1.32
C MET A 245 -4.08 10.73 -0.15
N LEU A 246 -3.01 9.91 -0.12
CA LEU A 246 -2.03 9.92 0.97
C LEU A 246 -1.26 11.24 1.08
N SER A 247 -1.00 11.94 -0.03
CA SER A 247 -0.36 13.26 0.02
C SER A 247 -1.24 14.34 0.69
N ARG A 248 -2.53 14.06 0.88
CA ARG A 248 -3.52 14.92 1.56
C ARG A 248 -3.94 14.40 2.93
N LEU A 249 -3.30 13.34 3.43
CA LEU A 249 -3.65 12.74 4.71
C LEU A 249 -3.56 13.75 5.87
N ALA A 250 -2.53 14.61 5.86
CA ALA A 250 -2.33 15.63 6.89
C ALA A 250 -3.45 16.68 6.92
N ASP A 251 -4.10 16.91 5.78
CA ASP A 251 -5.20 17.88 5.64
C ASP A 251 -6.53 17.32 6.15
N GLY A 252 -6.58 16.02 6.51
CA GLY A 252 -7.82 15.33 6.88
C GLY A 252 -8.85 15.32 5.74
N SER A 253 -8.41 15.34 4.48
CA SER A 253 -9.31 15.42 3.34
C SER A 253 -10.12 14.13 3.15
N VAL A 254 -11.38 14.29 2.71
CA VAL A 254 -12.21 13.20 2.19
C VAL A 254 -12.38 13.37 0.69
N PHE A 255 -12.68 12.28 0.00
CA PHE A 255 -12.76 12.26 -1.46
C PHE A 255 -14.05 11.59 -1.91
N LEU A 256 -14.65 12.17 -2.95
CA LEU A 256 -15.62 11.48 -3.79
C LEU A 256 -14.86 10.87 -4.97
N GLY A 257 -14.99 9.56 -5.14
CA GLY A 257 -14.36 8.83 -6.23
C GLY A 257 -15.39 8.38 -7.26
N TYR A 258 -15.15 8.60 -8.54
CA TYR A 258 -15.91 7.96 -9.61
C TYR A 258 -14.98 7.09 -10.44
N VAL A 259 -15.09 5.77 -10.26
CA VAL A 259 -14.31 4.79 -11.04
C VAL A 259 -15.07 4.49 -12.31
N ASP A 260 -14.41 4.67 -13.44
CA ASP A 260 -15.04 4.47 -14.74
C ASP A 260 -15.37 2.99 -15.04
N SER A 261 -16.21 2.80 -16.05
CA SER A 261 -16.59 1.50 -16.61
C SER A 261 -15.90 1.26 -17.96
N GLY A 262 -14.73 1.88 -18.20
CA GLY A 262 -14.01 1.80 -19.48
C GLY A 262 -13.58 0.38 -19.85
N ASP A 263 -13.49 -0.50 -18.85
CA ASP A 263 -13.21 -1.93 -18.98
C ASP A 263 -14.47 -2.81 -19.11
N GLY A 264 -15.66 -2.20 -19.24
CA GLY A 264 -16.94 -2.90 -19.33
C GLY A 264 -17.48 -3.40 -17.99
N ARG A 265 -16.82 -3.10 -16.86
CA ARG A 265 -17.26 -3.49 -15.52
C ARG A 265 -18.13 -2.41 -14.87
N TYR A 266 -18.75 -2.76 -13.76
CA TYR A 266 -19.62 -1.86 -12.99
C TYR A 266 -18.89 -0.56 -12.57
N PRO A 267 -19.37 0.65 -12.90
CA PRO A 267 -18.76 1.89 -12.42
C PRO A 267 -19.00 2.03 -10.91
N TYR A 268 -18.03 2.60 -10.17
CA TYR A 268 -18.18 2.81 -8.73
C TYR A 268 -18.31 4.28 -8.37
N LYS A 269 -19.24 4.58 -7.44
CA LYS A 269 -19.38 5.89 -6.79
C LYS A 269 -18.95 5.77 -5.34
N LEU A 270 -17.74 6.22 -5.07
CA LEU A 270 -17.03 5.93 -3.84
C LEU A 270 -16.99 7.14 -2.91
N VAL A 271 -17.12 6.87 -1.61
CA VAL A 271 -16.57 7.73 -0.57
C VAL A 271 -15.23 7.15 -0.15
N LEU A 272 -14.19 7.97 -0.20
CA LEU A 272 -12.82 7.56 0.06
C LEU A 272 -12.18 8.51 1.08
N PHE A 273 -11.40 7.98 2.01
CA PHE A 273 -10.49 8.81 2.81
C PHE A 273 -9.34 8.00 3.39
N PRO A 274 -8.12 8.55 3.38
CA PRO A 274 -6.99 7.97 4.08
C PRO A 274 -7.08 8.31 5.57
N TYR A 275 -6.62 7.41 6.42
CA TYR A 275 -6.51 7.66 7.86
C TYR A 275 -5.29 6.95 8.45
N ARG A 276 -4.88 7.38 9.65
CA ARG A 276 -3.87 6.69 10.46
C ARG A 276 -4.55 5.68 11.37
N THR A 277 -4.03 4.47 11.42
CA THR A 277 -4.47 3.44 12.37
C THR A 277 -3.97 3.78 13.78
N GLU A 278 -4.44 3.04 14.79
CA GLU A 278 -3.90 3.12 16.17
C GLU A 278 -2.41 2.80 16.24
N ARG A 279 -1.87 2.09 15.23
CA ARG A 279 -0.45 1.78 15.12
C ARG A 279 0.32 2.82 14.33
N GLY A 280 -0.31 3.86 13.79
CA GLY A 280 0.34 4.90 12.99
C GLY A 280 0.63 4.53 11.53
N SER A 281 0.32 3.30 11.10
CA SER A 281 0.27 2.97 9.66
C SER A 281 -0.89 3.70 8.99
N TYR A 282 -0.80 3.95 7.69
CA TYR A 282 -1.98 4.42 6.96
C TYR A 282 -2.92 3.26 6.65
N ALA A 283 -4.21 3.58 6.51
CA ALA A 283 -5.23 2.75 5.90
C ALA A 283 -6.10 3.63 4.99
N LEU A 284 -6.82 2.99 4.08
CA LEU A 284 -7.79 3.65 3.20
C LEU A 284 -9.16 3.07 3.46
N PHE A 285 -10.11 3.93 3.80
CA PHE A 285 -11.50 3.57 3.80
C PHE A 285 -12.07 3.80 2.40
N ALA A 286 -12.76 2.80 1.87
CA ALA A 286 -13.49 2.88 0.61
C ALA A 286 -14.89 2.31 0.77
N PHE A 287 -15.89 3.09 0.38
CA PHE A 287 -17.30 2.72 0.48
C PHE A 287 -18.03 3.02 -0.83
N ASP A 288 -18.63 2.01 -1.42
CA ASP A 288 -19.49 2.17 -2.58
C ASP A 288 -20.87 2.63 -2.13
N ALA A 289 -21.21 3.86 -2.51
CA ALA A 289 -22.45 4.51 -2.13
C ALA A 289 -23.68 3.89 -2.80
N GLU A 290 -23.53 3.25 -3.97
CA GLU A 290 -24.63 2.60 -4.67
C GLU A 290 -24.98 1.26 -4.01
N SER A 291 -24.01 0.37 -3.85
CA SER A 291 -24.24 -0.92 -3.18
C SER A 291 -24.30 -0.84 -1.65
N ARG A 292 -23.92 0.30 -1.08
CA ARG A 292 -23.81 0.56 0.37
C ARG A 292 -22.91 -0.42 1.10
N LYS A 293 -21.76 -0.74 0.50
CA LYS A 293 -20.79 -1.69 1.05
C LYS A 293 -19.41 -1.07 1.13
N ALA A 294 -18.74 -1.31 2.25
CA ALA A 294 -17.30 -1.11 2.35
C ALA A 294 -16.59 -2.11 1.43
N MET A 295 -15.45 -1.71 0.89
CA MET A 295 -14.64 -2.51 -0.03
C MET A 295 -13.16 -2.46 0.33
N ASP A 296 -12.43 -3.52 -0.01
CA ASP A 296 -10.97 -3.50 0.02
C ASP A 296 -10.45 -2.69 -1.16
N TRP A 297 -9.88 -1.52 -0.87
CA TRP A 297 -9.34 -0.63 -1.88
C TRP A 297 -8.19 -1.26 -2.67
N GLY A 298 -7.32 -2.02 -2.00
CA GLY A 298 -6.19 -2.68 -2.66
C GLY A 298 -6.65 -3.71 -3.68
N ASP A 299 -7.69 -4.48 -3.37
CA ASP A 299 -8.31 -5.43 -4.29
C ASP A 299 -8.99 -4.73 -5.47
N LEU A 300 -9.67 -3.60 -5.23
CA LEU A 300 -10.24 -2.79 -6.32
C LEU A 300 -9.14 -2.33 -7.28
N VAL A 301 -8.08 -1.71 -6.78
CA VAL A 301 -6.94 -1.22 -7.61
C VAL A 301 -6.29 -2.36 -8.38
N ARG A 302 -6.03 -3.50 -7.74
CA ARG A 302 -5.44 -4.68 -8.41
C ARG A 302 -6.34 -5.27 -9.47
N SER A 303 -7.64 -5.37 -9.20
CA SER A 303 -8.59 -5.95 -10.15
C SER A 303 -8.77 -5.08 -11.38
N ARG A 304 -8.54 -3.77 -11.29
CA ARG A 304 -8.69 -2.78 -12.37
C ARG A 304 -7.42 -1.97 -12.59
N SER A 305 -6.30 -2.63 -12.87
CA SER A 305 -4.99 -1.99 -13.04
C SER A 305 -4.96 -0.89 -14.12
N ASP A 306 -5.81 -1.00 -15.14
CA ASP A 306 -5.93 -0.05 -16.25
C ASP A 306 -7.12 0.93 -16.11
N GLY A 307 -7.85 0.85 -14.98
CA GLY A 307 -9.01 1.69 -14.71
C GLY A 307 -8.63 3.14 -14.39
N TYR A 308 -9.62 4.03 -14.47
CA TYR A 308 -9.46 5.43 -14.13
C TYR A 308 -10.45 5.86 -13.05
N ILE A 309 -10.12 6.94 -12.35
CA ILE A 309 -10.94 7.51 -11.29
C ILE A 309 -10.89 9.03 -11.32
N ARG A 310 -12.06 9.65 -11.27
CA ARG A 310 -12.17 11.08 -10.94
C ARG A 310 -12.22 11.22 -9.43
N LEU A 311 -11.28 11.97 -8.87
CA LEU A 311 -11.16 12.19 -7.44
C LEU A 311 -11.49 13.64 -7.12
N ILE A 312 -12.57 13.85 -6.37
CA ILE A 312 -13.00 15.19 -5.95
C ILE A 312 -12.74 15.31 -4.46
N ARG A 313 -11.78 16.15 -4.11
CA ARG A 313 -11.38 16.43 -2.75
C ARG A 313 -12.36 17.38 -2.08
N LEU A 314 -12.73 17.04 -0.85
CA LEU A 314 -13.61 17.81 0.02
C LEU A 314 -12.95 17.93 1.41
N PRO A 315 -13.26 19.00 2.17
CA PRO A 315 -12.92 19.04 3.59
C PRO A 315 -13.60 17.88 4.35
N ALA A 316 -12.95 17.31 5.35
CA ALA A 316 -13.65 16.41 6.28
C ALA A 316 -14.78 17.16 6.99
N PRO A 317 -15.93 16.51 7.20
CA PRO A 317 -17.05 17.08 7.94
C PRO A 317 -16.74 17.30 9.43
#